data_AF-A0A1Z9Y325-F1
#
_entry.id   AF-A0A1Z9Y325-F1
#
_cell.length_a   1.000
_cell.length_b   1.000
_cell.length_c   1.000
_cell.angle_alpha   90.00
_cell.angle_beta   90.00
_cell.angle_gamma   90.00
#
_symmetry.space_group_name_H-M   'P 1'
#
loop_
_entity.id
_entity.type
_entity.pdbx_description
1 polymer ?
#
loop_
_entity_poly.entity_id
_entity_poly.type
_entity_poly.pdbx_seq_one_letter_code
_entity_poly.pdbx_strand_id
1 'polypeptide(L)'
;MTFTSRPNWALAMPAFLAAGLISACSSDAPAPTQEAGTPPAAIVFPVENDTGVNVDTTLRLTFETAPDIIPDGMISVFDSETGELIDQIDMSVPYSPYPDGRMGPSTEAERREIGRNLRPENFQINVIEGVEFLYHPVLIQEDTAHITLHNGALDYDRSYDVQVDGSIFGLDEDISWSFQTDTAPPDASDGQITVNADGSGDFTTLQGAVDFAPETSDTPLEIFIHNGRYDELVFVNNKSDLVFRGESRDGVIVGYPNNSAFNPPRPAPSRRPAFILYEVNDVQLSDFTINNYFIGQAEALLARGEHIIIENMQLNGSGDALTTYGSIYMVDSELTGHGDTILGYASLYCLRCTLRTYGPFTWTRTPEGQHGNVFIDSVFINENAPLPWTITEETPEGRVVDAPLARLPRNGPTSSQINFPHAEMVLINARTQDIMPEGWGPVEPRETFDWSGVFLAEFNTMDMDGNPVDLSQRHEIVQILTLEEDEALIENYSTPEFVLNGWSPDIQPPR
;
A
#
# COMPACT_ATOMS: atom_id res chain seq x y z
N MET A 1 -3.57 22.78 2.76
CA MET A 1 -4.98 22.34 2.64
C MET A 1 -5.15 21.05 3.43
N THR A 2 -5.60 21.20 4.67
CA THR A 2 -5.60 20.20 5.74
C THR A 2 -6.57 19.05 5.48
N PHE A 3 -6.06 17.81 5.45
CA PHE A 3 -6.87 16.59 5.47
C PHE A 3 -7.49 16.40 6.87
N THR A 4 -8.71 16.88 7.07
CA THR A 4 -9.54 16.52 8.24
C THR A 4 -10.68 15.62 7.80
N SER A 5 -10.40 14.33 7.64
CA SER A 5 -11.40 13.28 7.82
C SER A 5 -10.69 11.99 8.23
N ARG A 6 -10.44 11.85 9.54
CA ARG A 6 -9.99 10.59 10.15
C ARG A 6 -11.19 9.63 10.26
N PRO A 7 -11.10 8.36 9.82
CA PRO A 7 -11.83 7.28 10.45
C PRO A 7 -11.17 6.97 11.82
N ASN A 8 -11.99 6.87 12.86
CA ASN A 8 -11.55 6.58 14.23
C ASN A 8 -11.06 5.12 14.34
N TRP A 9 -9.74 4.93 14.40
CA TRP A 9 -9.14 3.75 15.01
C TRP A 9 -8.31 4.20 16.21
N ALA A 10 -8.90 4.14 17.40
CA ALA A 10 -8.22 4.42 18.66
C ALA A 10 -8.35 3.19 19.56
N LEU A 11 -7.31 2.35 19.57
CA LEU A 11 -7.08 1.35 20.61
C LEU A 11 -6.51 2.07 21.84
N ALA A 12 -7.21 1.94 22.97
CA ALA A 12 -6.83 2.54 24.24
C ALA A 12 -5.72 1.72 24.93
N MET A 13 -4.57 2.35 25.21
CA MET A 13 -3.60 1.87 26.19
C MET A 13 -3.65 2.72 27.48
N PRO A 14 -3.51 2.13 28.69
CA PRO A 14 -3.61 2.87 29.94
C PRO A 14 -2.25 3.47 30.36
N ALA A 15 -2.25 4.77 30.62
CA ALA A 15 -1.13 5.49 31.21
C ALA A 15 -0.96 5.18 32.71
N PHE A 16 0.24 4.74 33.11
CA PHE A 16 0.64 4.67 34.52
C PHE A 16 1.22 6.04 34.96
N LEU A 17 0.50 6.74 35.84
CA LEU A 17 1.01 7.91 36.56
C LEU A 17 1.84 7.45 37.77
N ALA A 18 3.14 7.76 37.77
CA ALA A 18 3.97 7.71 38.97
C ALA A 18 4.29 9.14 39.43
N ALA A 19 3.62 9.58 40.50
CA ALA A 19 3.92 10.85 41.17
C ALA A 19 5.05 10.65 42.20
N GLY A 20 6.21 11.26 41.93
CA GLY A 20 7.34 11.32 42.86
C GLY A 20 7.66 12.76 43.24
N LEU A 21 7.32 13.15 44.48
CA LEU A 21 7.76 14.39 45.12
C LEU A 21 9.28 14.37 45.34
N ILE A 22 10.00 15.40 44.89
CA ILE A 22 11.34 15.71 45.40
C ILE A 22 11.41 17.17 45.85
N SER A 23 11.91 17.30 47.07
CA SER A 23 11.99 18.48 47.92
C SER A 23 12.99 19.51 47.40
N ALA A 24 12.60 20.78 47.49
CA ALA A 24 13.47 21.93 47.23
C ALA A 24 14.53 22.09 48.33
N CYS A 25 15.78 22.31 47.92
CA CYS A 25 16.83 22.94 48.72
C CYS A 25 17.44 24.07 47.89
N SER A 26 17.31 25.30 48.40
CA SER A 26 17.80 26.54 47.83
C SER A 26 19.31 26.68 47.98
N SER A 27 20.00 27.08 46.91
CA SER A 27 21.27 27.81 47.00
C SER A 27 21.32 28.88 45.92
N ASP A 28 21.31 30.14 46.36
CA ASP A 28 21.45 31.34 45.53
C ASP A 28 22.86 31.45 44.94
N ALA A 29 22.95 31.41 43.61
CA ALA A 29 23.98 32.09 42.83
C ALA A 29 23.39 32.41 41.44
N PRO A 30 23.48 33.65 40.94
CA PRO A 30 22.98 33.97 39.60
C PRO A 30 23.90 33.33 38.56
N ALA A 31 23.39 32.31 37.87
CA ALA A 31 24.01 31.81 36.65
C ALA A 31 24.00 32.94 35.59
N PRO A 32 25.03 33.06 34.75
CA PRO A 32 25.00 34.02 33.65
C PRO A 32 23.81 33.67 32.76
N THR A 33 22.92 34.64 32.56
CA THR A 33 21.85 34.57 31.56
C THR A 33 22.52 34.45 30.20
N GLN A 34 22.65 33.22 29.73
CA GLN A 34 22.75 32.93 28.30
C GLN A 34 21.43 33.44 27.72
N GLU A 35 21.51 34.41 26.80
CA GLU A 35 20.35 34.75 25.97
C GLU A 35 19.91 33.44 25.32
N ALA A 36 18.77 32.91 25.77
CA ALA A 36 18.11 31.82 25.07
C ALA A 36 17.75 32.42 23.71
N GLY A 37 18.51 32.04 22.68
CA GLY A 37 18.17 32.38 21.30
C GLY A 37 16.73 31.98 21.05
N THR A 38 16.04 32.75 20.21
CA THR A 38 14.73 32.36 19.71
C THR A 38 14.82 30.91 19.23
N PRO A 39 13.94 30.00 19.69
CA PRO A 39 13.92 28.62 19.21
C PRO A 39 13.88 28.60 17.67
N PRO A 40 14.55 27.64 17.02
CA PRO A 40 14.49 27.53 15.57
C PRO A 40 13.03 27.34 15.12
N ALA A 41 12.68 27.92 13.97
CA ALA A 41 11.31 27.87 13.44
C ALA A 41 10.84 26.44 13.12
N ALA A 42 11.77 25.52 12.88
CA ALA A 42 11.53 24.09 12.72
C ALA A 42 12.73 23.29 13.23
N ILE A 43 12.48 22.05 13.68
CA ILE A 43 13.52 21.05 13.96
C ILE A 43 13.79 20.28 12.67
N VAL A 44 15.05 20.23 12.24
CA VAL A 44 15.47 19.58 10.99
C VAL A 44 15.89 18.12 11.24
N PHE A 45 15.61 17.26 10.26
CA PHE A 45 16.18 15.91 10.13
C PHE A 45 16.69 15.72 8.68
N PRO A 46 17.90 15.17 8.47
CA PRO A 46 18.94 14.90 9.47
C PRO A 46 19.29 16.14 10.30
N VAL A 47 19.81 15.95 11.51
CA VAL A 47 20.14 17.10 12.36
C VAL A 47 21.33 17.87 11.77
N GLU A 48 21.46 19.15 12.13
CA GLU A 48 22.55 20.00 11.64
C GLU A 48 23.94 19.39 11.93
N ASN A 49 24.74 19.20 10.88
CA ASN A 49 26.03 18.51 10.84
C ASN A 49 25.99 17.02 11.24
N ASP A 50 24.87 16.32 11.04
CA ASP A 50 24.82 14.88 11.24
C ASP A 50 25.76 14.13 10.28
N THR A 51 26.20 12.94 10.66
CA THR A 51 27.14 12.12 9.88
C THR A 51 26.69 10.67 9.87
N GLY A 52 26.94 9.95 8.78
CA GLY A 52 26.46 8.57 8.64
C GLY A 52 24.96 8.55 8.38
N VAL A 53 24.51 9.49 7.54
CA VAL A 53 23.12 9.57 7.11
C VAL A 53 22.93 8.66 5.89
N ASN A 54 21.87 7.86 5.89
CA ASN A 54 21.53 7.04 4.74
C ASN A 54 21.28 7.89 3.49
N VAL A 55 21.74 7.39 2.34
CA VAL A 55 21.58 8.10 1.03
C VAL A 55 20.12 8.21 0.58
N ASP A 56 19.22 7.42 1.16
CA ASP A 56 17.78 7.46 0.91
C ASP A 56 17.01 8.30 1.95
N THR A 57 17.71 9.10 2.75
CA THR A 57 17.08 9.87 3.83
C THR A 57 15.94 10.76 3.33
N THR A 58 14.84 10.78 4.08
CA THR A 58 13.77 11.76 3.90
C THR A 58 14.07 12.98 4.75
N LEU A 59 14.17 14.15 4.14
CA LEU A 59 14.37 15.39 4.88
C LEU A 59 13.09 15.72 5.67
N ARG A 60 13.21 16.14 6.92
CA ARG A 60 12.03 16.49 7.75
C ARG A 60 12.18 17.83 8.41
N LEU A 61 11.07 18.56 8.47
CA LEU A 61 10.92 19.81 9.21
C LEU A 61 9.77 19.63 10.18
N THR A 62 10.06 19.61 11.48
CA THR A 62 9.05 19.49 12.54
C THR A 62 8.77 20.86 13.14
N PHE A 63 7.51 21.25 13.15
CA PHE A 63 7.04 22.56 13.60
C PHE A 63 6.29 22.42 14.94
N GLU A 64 5.98 23.53 15.62
CA GLU A 64 5.12 23.50 16.82
C GLU A 64 3.68 23.07 16.51
N THR A 65 3.24 23.31 15.27
CA THR A 65 1.91 22.94 14.76
C THR A 65 2.01 22.56 13.29
N ALA A 66 1.13 21.67 12.84
CA ALA A 66 0.95 21.30 11.44
C ALA A 66 1.04 22.52 10.49
N PRO A 67 2.05 22.59 9.61
CA PRO A 67 2.17 23.69 8.68
C PRO A 67 1.19 23.51 7.52
N ASP A 68 0.75 24.62 6.94
CA ASP A 68 0.18 24.61 5.59
C ASP A 68 1.32 24.63 4.56
N ILE A 69 1.09 24.01 3.40
CA ILE A 69 2.01 24.06 2.25
C ILE A 69 1.54 25.14 1.28
N ILE A 70 2.41 26.11 0.99
CA ILE A 70 2.24 27.12 -0.05
C ILE A 70 2.98 26.60 -1.30
N PRO A 71 2.29 26.46 -2.46
CA PRO A 71 2.88 25.89 -3.68
C PRO A 71 3.70 26.93 -4.45
N ASP A 72 4.71 27.49 -3.78
CA ASP A 72 5.64 28.48 -4.32
C ASP A 72 6.94 28.42 -3.50
N GLY A 73 8.08 28.60 -4.16
CA GLY A 73 9.41 28.48 -3.56
C GLY A 73 10.16 27.21 -3.95
N MET A 74 11.42 27.16 -3.53
CA MET A 74 12.39 26.15 -3.91
C MET A 74 12.86 25.35 -2.69
N ILE A 75 13.07 24.06 -2.90
CA ILE A 75 13.88 23.20 -2.03
C ILE A 75 15.08 22.77 -2.85
N SER A 76 16.29 23.04 -2.39
CA SER A 76 17.53 22.76 -3.12
C SER A 76 18.53 22.04 -2.22
N VAL A 77 19.24 21.08 -2.80
CA VAL A 77 20.32 20.34 -2.14
C VAL A 77 21.60 20.56 -2.96
N PHE A 78 22.67 20.96 -2.29
CA PHE A 78 23.98 21.21 -2.90
C PHE A 78 25.02 20.29 -2.31
N ASP A 79 25.99 19.85 -3.11
CA ASP A 79 27.20 19.21 -2.57
C ASP A 79 28.05 20.28 -1.87
N SER A 80 28.30 20.10 -0.57
CA SER A 80 28.97 21.11 0.28
C SER A 80 30.41 21.38 -0.12
N GLU A 81 31.09 20.44 -0.79
CA GLU A 81 32.49 20.60 -1.20
C GLU A 81 32.62 21.40 -2.50
N THR A 82 31.75 21.12 -3.47
CA THR A 82 31.82 21.65 -4.83
C THR A 82 30.87 22.83 -5.06
N GLY A 83 29.80 22.94 -4.27
CA GLY A 83 28.68 23.87 -4.48
C GLY A 83 27.80 23.52 -5.67
N GLU A 84 27.92 22.30 -6.21
CA GLU A 84 27.07 21.81 -7.30
C GLU A 84 25.64 21.58 -6.80
N LEU A 85 24.64 21.94 -7.62
CA LEU A 85 23.23 21.63 -7.35
C LEU A 85 22.98 20.15 -7.64
N ILE A 86 22.60 19.42 -6.61
CA ILE A 86 22.40 17.96 -6.63
C ILE A 86 20.93 17.61 -6.84
N ASP A 87 20.06 18.30 -6.11
CA ASP A 87 18.61 18.15 -6.28
C ASP A 87 17.89 19.50 -6.14
N GLN A 88 16.76 19.63 -6.82
CA GLN A 88 15.89 20.80 -6.74
C GLN A 88 14.42 20.43 -6.95
N ILE A 89 13.58 20.89 -6.03
CA ILE A 89 12.12 20.78 -6.11
C ILE A 89 11.54 22.19 -6.16
N ASP A 90 10.90 22.51 -7.29
CA ASP A 90 10.14 23.76 -7.48
C ASP A 90 8.67 23.54 -7.05
N MET A 91 8.29 24.08 -5.89
CA MET A 91 6.94 23.88 -5.32
C MET A 91 5.82 24.51 -6.17
N SER A 92 6.14 25.35 -7.15
CA SER A 92 5.18 25.89 -8.12
C SER A 92 4.79 24.89 -9.21
N VAL A 93 5.61 23.85 -9.43
CA VAL A 93 5.30 22.77 -10.36
C VAL A 93 4.25 21.85 -9.71
N PRO A 94 3.09 21.64 -10.36
CA PRO A 94 2.04 20.79 -9.79
C PRO A 94 2.53 19.34 -9.69
N TYR A 95 2.13 18.62 -8.66
CA TYR A 95 2.55 17.22 -8.49
C TYR A 95 1.55 16.19 -9.03
N SER A 96 0.35 16.63 -9.43
CA SER A 96 -0.65 15.78 -10.04
C SER A 96 -1.73 16.60 -10.73
N PRO A 97 -2.39 16.08 -11.79
CA PRO A 97 -3.62 16.69 -12.31
C PRO A 97 -4.78 16.66 -11.31
N TYR A 98 -4.78 15.74 -10.35
CA TYR A 98 -5.80 15.60 -9.30
C TYR A 98 -5.10 15.33 -7.95
N PRO A 99 -4.52 16.37 -7.32
CA PRO A 99 -3.66 16.23 -6.15
C PRO A 99 -4.36 15.66 -4.90
N ASP A 100 -5.69 15.79 -4.80
CA ASP A 100 -6.51 15.22 -3.73
C ASP A 100 -7.00 13.78 -4.05
N GLY A 101 -6.57 13.23 -5.19
CA GLY A 101 -7.03 11.94 -5.69
C GLY A 101 -8.48 11.95 -6.16
N ARG A 102 -9.12 13.11 -6.35
CA ARG A 102 -10.53 13.20 -6.73
C ARG A 102 -10.69 13.69 -8.16
N MET A 103 -11.05 12.74 -9.03
CA MET A 103 -11.62 13.05 -10.33
C MET A 103 -13.14 12.96 -10.25
N GLY A 104 -13.85 13.85 -10.96
CA GLY A 104 -15.29 13.72 -11.16
C GLY A 104 -15.69 12.40 -11.83
N PRO A 105 -16.99 12.08 -11.92
CA PRO A 105 -17.45 10.84 -12.56
C PRO A 105 -16.87 10.67 -13.96
N SER A 106 -16.07 9.62 -14.15
CA SER A 106 -15.38 9.32 -15.40
C SER A 106 -15.42 7.83 -15.71
N THR A 107 -15.55 7.52 -17.00
CA THR A 107 -15.42 6.18 -17.55
C THR A 107 -13.94 5.78 -17.64
N GLU A 108 -13.68 4.47 -17.73
CA GLU A 108 -12.33 3.94 -17.95
C GLU A 108 -11.67 4.51 -19.22
N ALA A 109 -12.45 4.70 -20.29
CA ALA A 109 -11.95 5.27 -21.54
C ALA A 109 -11.49 6.73 -21.37
N GLU A 110 -12.23 7.53 -20.60
CA GLU A 110 -11.86 8.93 -20.29
C GLU A 110 -10.61 8.99 -19.42
N ARG A 111 -10.47 8.12 -18.41
CA ARG A 111 -9.24 8.05 -17.59
C ARG A 111 -8.02 7.68 -18.43
N ARG A 112 -8.16 6.72 -19.35
CA ARG A 112 -7.10 6.35 -20.29
C ARG A 112 -6.77 7.48 -21.27
N GLU A 113 -7.76 8.28 -21.66
CA GLU A 113 -7.54 9.47 -22.49
C GLU A 113 -6.72 10.52 -21.73
N ILE A 114 -7.06 10.76 -20.46
CA ILE A 114 -6.29 11.65 -19.57
C ILE A 114 -4.84 11.17 -19.48
N GLY A 115 -4.61 9.90 -19.17
CA GLY A 115 -3.27 9.36 -19.07
C GLY A 115 -2.47 9.36 -20.38
N ARG A 116 -3.12 9.16 -21.54
CA ARG A 116 -2.48 9.29 -22.86
C ARG A 116 -2.08 10.73 -23.19
N ASN A 117 -2.86 11.69 -22.73
CA ASN A 117 -2.63 13.11 -22.96
C ASN A 117 -1.80 13.77 -21.84
N LEU A 118 -1.50 13.04 -20.76
CA LEU A 118 -0.61 13.48 -19.71
C LEU A 118 0.76 13.81 -20.32
N ARG A 119 1.35 14.89 -19.83
CA ARG A 119 2.70 15.33 -20.13
C ARG A 119 3.43 15.35 -18.80
N PRO A 120 4.06 14.22 -18.40
CA PRO A 120 4.70 14.09 -17.10
C PRO A 120 5.65 15.24 -16.80
N GLU A 121 6.35 15.76 -17.81
CA GLU A 121 7.32 16.85 -17.71
C GLU A 121 6.75 18.18 -17.18
N ASN A 122 5.42 18.30 -17.11
CA ASN A 122 4.73 19.46 -16.52
C ASN A 122 4.40 19.27 -15.03
N PHE A 123 4.81 18.15 -14.44
CA PHE A 123 4.52 17.79 -13.06
C PHE A 123 5.77 17.39 -12.29
N GLN A 124 5.64 17.29 -10.96
CA GLN A 124 6.65 16.62 -10.13
C GLN A 124 6.71 15.14 -10.50
N ILE A 125 7.89 14.67 -10.90
CA ILE A 125 8.15 13.27 -11.26
C ILE A 125 9.27 12.73 -10.38
N ASN A 126 9.08 11.53 -9.85
CA ASN A 126 10.18 10.73 -9.33
C ASN A 126 10.36 9.47 -10.19
N VAL A 127 11.58 8.97 -10.36
CA VAL A 127 11.88 7.77 -11.14
C VAL A 127 12.26 6.64 -10.20
N ILE A 128 11.36 5.68 -10.04
CA ILE A 128 11.52 4.53 -9.14
C ILE A 128 11.68 3.28 -10.02
N GLU A 129 12.77 2.53 -9.85
CA GLU A 129 13.09 1.34 -10.66
C GLU A 129 12.90 1.56 -12.18
N GLY A 130 13.36 2.72 -12.67
CA GLY A 130 13.28 3.10 -14.09
C GLY A 130 11.90 3.55 -14.57
N VAL A 131 10.93 3.72 -13.67
CA VAL A 131 9.55 4.12 -13.99
C VAL A 131 9.23 5.48 -13.38
N GLU A 132 8.75 6.39 -14.22
CA GLU A 132 8.28 7.71 -13.78
C GLU A 132 6.96 7.62 -13.00
N PHE A 133 6.92 8.15 -11.79
CA PHE A 133 5.73 8.34 -10.97
C PHE A 133 5.48 9.82 -10.74
N LEU A 134 4.21 10.23 -10.81
CA LEU A 134 3.82 11.47 -10.14
C LEU A 134 3.87 11.21 -8.64
N TYR A 135 4.39 12.16 -7.86
CA TYR A 135 4.65 11.97 -6.44
C TYR A 135 4.42 13.27 -5.66
N HIS A 136 4.05 13.16 -4.39
CA HIS A 136 4.02 14.29 -3.45
C HIS A 136 5.46 14.62 -3.03
N PRO A 137 6.01 15.79 -3.37
CA PRO A 137 7.33 16.18 -2.91
C PRO A 137 7.36 16.47 -1.40
N VAL A 138 6.23 16.91 -0.85
CA VAL A 138 6.07 17.20 0.58
C VAL A 138 4.78 16.58 1.09
N LEU A 139 4.88 15.74 2.11
CA LEU A 139 3.74 15.19 2.86
C LEU A 139 3.77 15.70 4.31
N ILE A 140 2.61 16.13 4.82
CA ILE A 140 2.49 16.52 6.24
C ILE A 140 2.01 15.33 7.05
N GLN A 141 2.82 14.91 8.02
CA GLN A 141 2.45 13.96 9.06
C GLN A 141 2.38 14.71 10.39
N GLU A 142 1.17 14.88 10.92
CA GLU A 142 0.95 15.66 12.15
C GLU A 142 1.54 17.07 12.05
N ASP A 143 2.63 17.36 12.75
CA ASP A 143 3.37 18.61 12.76
C ASP A 143 4.70 18.57 11.98
N THR A 144 4.98 17.47 11.28
CA THR A 144 6.20 17.28 10.49
C THR A 144 5.92 17.32 8.99
N ALA A 145 6.66 18.16 8.26
CA ALA A 145 6.76 18.08 6.81
C ALA A 145 7.86 17.09 6.42
N HIS A 146 7.48 16.04 5.69
CA HIS A 146 8.38 15.06 5.09
C HIS A 146 8.63 15.47 3.64
N ILE A 147 9.88 15.80 3.32
CA ILE A 147 10.31 16.20 1.99
C ILE A 147 11.05 15.03 1.35
N THR A 148 10.48 14.51 0.27
CA THR A 148 11.05 13.40 -0.51
C THR A 148 11.88 13.98 -1.64
N LEU A 149 13.20 13.75 -1.59
CA LEU A 149 14.10 14.06 -2.69
C LEU A 149 13.87 13.13 -3.88
N HIS A 150 14.37 13.52 -5.05
CA HIS A 150 14.36 12.61 -6.20
C HIS A 150 15.17 11.35 -5.89
N ASN A 151 14.68 10.21 -6.35
CA ASN A 151 15.24 8.90 -6.05
C ASN A 151 16.68 8.80 -6.58
N GLY A 152 17.62 8.39 -5.71
CA GLY A 152 19.04 8.33 -6.04
C GLY A 152 19.73 9.71 -6.17
N ALA A 153 19.16 10.77 -5.59
CA ALA A 153 19.78 12.10 -5.60
C ALA A 153 21.09 12.16 -4.79
N LEU A 154 21.21 11.42 -3.69
CA LEU A 154 22.37 11.46 -2.81
C LEU A 154 23.33 10.29 -3.09
N ASP A 155 24.61 10.59 -3.03
CA ASP A 155 25.72 9.64 -3.13
C ASP A 155 26.30 9.37 -1.74
N TYR A 156 26.98 8.23 -1.60
CA TYR A 156 27.79 7.91 -0.42
C TYR A 156 29.05 8.78 -0.34
N ASP A 157 29.55 8.98 0.88
CA ASP A 157 30.77 9.73 1.22
C ASP A 157 30.73 11.19 0.72
N ARG A 158 29.56 11.83 0.88
CA ARG A 158 29.32 13.23 0.49
C ARG A 158 28.74 14.04 1.63
N SER A 159 29.04 15.34 1.61
CA SER A 159 28.38 16.32 2.48
C SER A 159 27.43 17.15 1.64
N TYR A 160 26.24 17.41 2.16
CA TYR A 160 25.19 18.15 1.49
C TYR A 160 24.73 19.34 2.30
N ASP A 161 24.51 20.47 1.63
CA ASP A 161 23.86 21.66 2.16
C ASP A 161 22.42 21.72 1.63
N VAL A 162 21.44 21.70 2.54
CA VAL A 162 20.02 21.84 2.21
C VAL A 162 19.59 23.29 2.36
N GLN A 163 18.79 23.78 1.42
CA GLN A 163 18.14 25.09 1.45
C GLN A 163 16.66 24.92 1.13
N VAL A 164 15.80 25.38 2.03
CA VAL A 164 14.34 25.37 1.91
C VAL A 164 13.83 26.79 2.04
N ASP A 165 13.17 27.30 1.00
CA ASP A 165 12.50 28.59 1.05
C ASP A 165 11.44 28.57 2.17
N GLY A 166 11.60 29.48 3.15
CA GLY A 166 10.72 29.51 4.33
C GLY A 166 9.26 29.78 3.98
N SER A 167 9.05 30.50 2.87
CA SER A 167 7.74 30.84 2.34
C SER A 167 6.87 29.62 2.01
N ILE A 168 7.47 28.45 1.71
CA ILE A 168 6.75 27.19 1.47
C ILE A 168 5.86 26.83 2.68
N PHE A 169 6.34 27.15 3.89
CA PHE A 169 5.64 26.87 5.17
C PHE A 169 5.15 28.15 5.85
N GLY A 170 5.08 29.26 5.11
CA GLY A 170 4.61 30.55 5.64
C GLY A 170 5.58 31.24 6.61
N LEU A 171 6.86 30.89 6.55
CA LEU A 171 7.92 31.54 7.34
C LEU A 171 8.53 32.73 6.58
N ASP A 172 9.02 33.72 7.34
CA ASP A 172 9.73 34.88 6.80
C ASP A 172 11.21 34.58 6.48
N GLU A 173 11.80 33.58 7.14
CA GLU A 173 13.20 33.20 7.01
C GLU A 173 13.32 31.79 6.41
N ASP A 174 14.31 31.63 5.52
CA ASP A 174 14.64 30.34 4.91
C ASP A 174 15.29 29.40 5.92
N ILE A 175 15.13 28.10 5.71
CA ILE A 175 15.70 27.05 6.55
C ILE A 175 16.88 26.44 5.77
N SER A 176 18.04 26.35 6.42
CA SER A 176 19.20 25.67 5.87
C SER A 176 19.95 24.90 6.94
N TRP A 177 20.52 23.77 6.53
CA TRP A 177 21.33 22.90 7.37
C TRP A 177 22.21 22.00 6.50
N SER A 178 23.19 21.34 7.10
CA SER A 178 24.06 20.39 6.40
C SER A 178 24.11 19.02 7.08
N PHE A 179 24.47 18.00 6.31
CA PHE A 179 24.73 16.65 6.82
C PHE A 179 25.70 15.89 5.91
N GLN A 180 26.27 14.78 6.41
CA GLN A 180 27.16 13.90 5.67
C GLN A 180 26.56 12.49 5.56
N THR A 181 26.53 11.95 4.34
CA THR A 181 26.06 10.59 4.09
C THR A 181 27.05 9.53 4.55
N ASP A 182 26.59 8.29 4.70
CA ASP A 182 27.47 7.15 4.98
C ASP A 182 28.61 7.01 3.97
N THR A 183 29.74 6.50 4.44
CA THR A 183 30.95 6.39 3.61
C THR A 183 30.88 5.29 2.55
N ALA A 184 29.97 4.33 2.70
CA ALA A 184 29.80 3.19 1.80
C ALA A 184 28.40 2.57 1.95
N PRO A 185 27.93 1.81 0.94
CA PRO A 185 26.73 0.99 1.06
C PRO A 185 26.83 -0.04 2.21
N PRO A 186 25.68 -0.48 2.75
CA PRO A 186 25.64 -1.49 3.81
C PRO A 186 26.18 -2.85 3.35
N ASP A 187 26.70 -3.63 4.30
CA ASP A 187 27.18 -4.98 4.05
C ASP A 187 26.04 -5.99 4.20
N ALA A 188 25.48 -6.44 3.07
CA ALA A 188 24.41 -7.44 3.02
C ALA A 188 24.92 -8.89 2.93
N SER A 189 26.19 -9.15 3.27
CA SER A 189 26.80 -10.49 3.11
C SER A 189 26.24 -11.55 4.06
N ASP A 190 25.56 -11.16 5.13
CA ASP A 190 24.81 -12.06 5.99
C ASP A 190 23.39 -12.36 5.46
N GLY A 191 22.98 -11.67 4.39
CA GLY A 191 21.68 -11.82 3.74
C GLY A 191 20.54 -11.09 4.44
N GLN A 192 20.82 -10.10 5.28
CA GLN A 192 19.82 -9.20 5.85
C GLN A 192 20.25 -7.73 5.70
N ILE A 193 19.28 -6.84 5.49
CA ILE A 193 19.42 -5.39 5.62
C ILE A 193 18.24 -4.83 6.41
N THR A 194 18.44 -3.69 7.06
CA THR A 194 17.47 -3.09 7.97
C THR A 194 16.96 -1.75 7.46
N VAL A 195 15.67 -1.50 7.69
CA VAL A 195 15.00 -0.24 7.37
C VAL A 195 14.48 0.36 8.67
N ASN A 196 14.88 1.59 8.99
CA ASN A 196 14.36 2.30 10.16
C ASN A 196 14.03 3.76 9.84
N ALA A 197 12.79 4.16 10.09
CA ALA A 197 12.31 5.50 9.78
C ALA A 197 13.06 6.62 10.53
N ASP A 198 13.77 6.33 11.63
CA ASP A 198 14.60 7.34 12.33
C ASP A 198 16.01 7.52 11.72
N GLY A 199 16.34 6.77 10.68
CA GLY A 199 17.64 6.80 9.99
C GLY A 199 18.73 5.93 10.63
N SER A 200 18.43 5.15 11.68
CA SER A 200 19.43 4.30 12.36
C SER A 200 19.62 2.90 11.77
N GLY A 201 18.82 2.52 10.78
CA GLY A 201 18.99 1.28 10.00
C GLY A 201 19.90 1.50 8.79
N ASP A 202 20.15 0.44 8.03
CA ASP A 202 20.91 0.52 6.77
C ASP A 202 20.23 1.42 5.72
N PHE A 203 18.91 1.57 5.83
CA PHE A 203 18.07 2.43 5.01
C PHE A 203 17.04 3.18 5.86
N THR A 204 16.66 4.37 5.43
CA THR A 204 15.60 5.17 6.05
C THR A 204 14.23 4.82 5.49
N THR A 205 14.19 4.41 4.22
CA THR A 205 13.00 4.14 3.41
C THR A 205 13.01 2.70 2.92
N LEU A 206 11.83 2.16 2.69
CA LEU A 206 11.68 0.83 2.14
C LEU A 206 12.10 0.80 0.66
N GLN A 207 11.79 1.84 -0.11
CA GLN A 207 12.21 1.92 -1.50
C GLN A 207 13.73 1.99 -1.64
N GLY A 208 14.44 2.70 -0.76
CA GLY A 208 15.91 2.73 -0.75
C GLY A 208 16.51 1.32 -0.56
N ALA A 209 15.93 0.51 0.33
CA ALA A 209 16.34 -0.89 0.51
C ALA A 209 16.01 -1.76 -0.72
N VAL A 210 14.88 -1.52 -1.38
CA VAL A 210 14.51 -2.18 -2.63
C VAL A 210 15.49 -1.84 -3.74
N ASP A 211 15.86 -0.57 -3.91
CA ASP A 211 16.79 -0.11 -4.93
C ASP A 211 18.19 -0.74 -4.76
N PHE A 212 18.62 -0.91 -3.51
CA PHE A 212 19.86 -1.59 -3.16
C PHE A 212 19.82 -3.11 -3.42
N ALA A 213 18.67 -3.74 -3.19
CA ALA A 213 18.52 -5.19 -3.35
C ALA A 213 18.89 -5.65 -4.78
N PRO A 214 19.60 -6.79 -4.93
CA PRO A 214 19.95 -7.29 -6.25
C PRO A 214 18.70 -7.75 -7.03
N GLU A 215 18.80 -7.82 -8.36
CA GLU A 215 17.73 -8.40 -9.20
C GLU A 215 17.47 -9.87 -8.84
N THR A 216 18.52 -10.63 -8.55
CA THR A 216 18.45 -12.04 -8.12
C THR A 216 19.47 -12.28 -7.03
N SER A 217 19.22 -13.24 -6.14
CA SER A 217 20.15 -13.62 -5.08
C SER A 217 20.32 -15.14 -5.02
N ASP A 218 21.52 -15.61 -4.68
CA ASP A 218 21.76 -17.05 -4.46
C ASP A 218 21.03 -17.57 -3.21
N THR A 219 20.73 -16.69 -2.26
CA THR A 219 19.97 -16.94 -1.03
C THR A 219 19.01 -15.79 -0.75
N PRO A 220 17.79 -16.03 -0.23
CA PRO A 220 16.85 -14.95 0.02
C PRO A 220 17.44 -13.80 0.82
N LEU A 221 17.35 -12.57 0.31
CA LEU A 221 17.73 -11.37 1.05
C LEU A 221 16.55 -10.91 1.90
N GLU A 222 16.75 -10.81 3.22
CA GLU A 222 15.73 -10.28 4.13
C GLU A 222 15.89 -8.76 4.28
N ILE A 223 14.81 -8.02 4.00
CA ILE A 223 14.64 -6.61 4.31
C ILE A 223 13.80 -6.54 5.58
N PHE A 224 14.47 -6.31 6.72
CA PHE A 224 13.83 -6.20 8.02
C PHE A 224 13.43 -4.74 8.29
N ILE A 225 12.15 -4.50 8.58
CA ILE A 225 11.55 -3.16 8.66
C ILE A 225 11.17 -2.90 10.11
N HIS A 226 11.81 -1.92 10.74
CA HIS A 226 11.49 -1.51 12.11
C HIS A 226 10.13 -0.83 12.21
N ASN A 227 9.54 -0.87 13.40
CA ASN A 227 8.29 -0.16 13.66
C ASN A 227 8.43 1.33 13.32
N GLY A 228 7.48 1.85 12.54
CA GLY A 228 7.57 3.17 11.95
C GLY A 228 6.49 3.39 10.89
N ARG A 229 6.35 4.65 10.47
CA ARG A 229 5.49 5.04 9.37
C ARG A 229 6.32 5.43 8.16
N TYR A 230 6.07 4.75 7.05
CA TYR A 230 6.79 4.85 5.80
C TYR A 230 5.81 5.33 4.72
N ASP A 231 5.67 6.65 4.58
CA ASP A 231 4.76 7.25 3.61
C ASP A 231 5.43 7.41 2.24
N GLU A 232 5.57 6.30 1.51
CA GLU A 232 6.29 6.21 0.25
C GLU A 232 5.60 5.30 -0.77
N LEU A 233 5.88 5.54 -2.05
CA LEU A 233 5.55 4.59 -3.12
C LEU A 233 6.62 3.50 -3.13
N VAL A 234 6.19 2.24 -3.03
CA VAL A 234 7.11 1.09 -3.11
C VAL A 234 6.86 0.33 -4.41
N PHE A 235 7.90 0.19 -5.21
CA PHE A 235 7.89 -0.53 -6.48
C PHE A 235 9.07 -1.47 -6.54
N VAL A 236 8.77 -2.77 -6.50
CA VAL A 236 9.73 -3.87 -6.70
C VAL A 236 9.53 -4.39 -8.11
N ASN A 237 10.57 -4.29 -8.94
CA ASN A 237 10.47 -4.57 -10.37
C ASN A 237 11.53 -5.58 -10.81
N ASN A 238 11.11 -6.70 -11.41
CA ASN A 238 12.02 -7.72 -11.93
C ASN A 238 13.06 -8.23 -10.90
N LYS A 239 12.66 -8.31 -9.62
CA LYS A 239 13.49 -8.85 -8.53
C LYS A 239 12.96 -10.19 -8.02
N SER A 240 13.85 -11.00 -7.45
CA SER A 240 13.50 -12.31 -6.89
C SER A 240 14.28 -12.63 -5.62
N ASP A 241 13.81 -13.64 -4.88
CA ASP A 241 14.42 -14.12 -3.64
C ASP A 241 14.52 -13.02 -2.56
N LEU A 242 13.39 -12.33 -2.31
CA LEU A 242 13.30 -11.25 -1.32
C LEU A 242 12.29 -11.58 -0.22
N VAL A 243 12.67 -11.31 1.03
CA VAL A 243 11.78 -11.40 2.19
C VAL A 243 11.63 -10.02 2.82
N PHE A 244 10.44 -9.44 2.77
CA PHE A 244 10.10 -8.21 3.47
C PHE A 244 9.44 -8.57 4.80
N ARG A 245 10.08 -8.20 5.90
CA ARG A 245 9.61 -8.56 7.24
C ARG A 245 9.49 -7.33 8.12
N GLY A 246 8.29 -7.02 8.55
CA GLY A 246 8.09 -6.00 9.59
C GLY A 246 8.42 -6.52 10.98
N GLU A 247 8.86 -5.63 11.86
CA GLU A 247 9.01 -5.90 13.29
C GLU A 247 7.66 -6.26 13.94
N SER A 248 6.57 -5.67 13.45
CA SER A 248 5.21 -6.06 13.81
C SER A 248 4.17 -5.55 12.80
N ARG A 249 3.12 -6.35 12.59
CA ARG A 249 2.02 -6.02 11.66
C ARG A 249 1.43 -4.64 11.90
N ASP A 250 1.16 -4.32 13.16
CA ASP A 250 0.45 -3.10 13.54
C ASP A 250 1.40 -1.91 13.79
N GLY A 251 2.71 -2.16 13.91
CA GLY A 251 3.71 -1.12 14.19
C GLY A 251 4.51 -0.68 12.96
N VAL A 252 4.58 -1.50 11.91
CA VAL A 252 5.17 -1.14 10.62
C VAL A 252 4.06 -0.75 9.65
N ILE A 253 3.97 0.54 9.34
CA ILE A 253 2.93 1.11 8.49
C ILE A 253 3.55 1.68 7.22
N VAL A 254 3.42 0.97 6.10
CA VAL A 254 3.82 1.45 4.78
C VAL A 254 2.58 1.99 4.07
N GLY A 255 2.65 3.15 3.43
CA GLY A 255 1.50 3.61 2.65
C GLY A 255 1.70 4.86 1.83
N TYR A 256 0.77 5.14 0.93
CA TYR A 256 0.84 6.34 0.11
C TYR A 256 -0.54 6.86 -0.31
N PRO A 257 -0.75 8.17 -0.45
CA PRO A 257 -1.95 8.72 -1.07
C PRO A 257 -1.86 8.61 -2.59
N ASN A 258 -2.22 7.46 -3.17
CA ASN A 258 -2.14 7.19 -4.61
C ASN A 258 -3.42 6.61 -5.21
N ASN A 259 -3.79 6.99 -6.43
CA ASN A 259 -4.89 6.35 -7.14
C ASN A 259 -4.86 6.69 -8.64
N SER A 260 -5.85 6.21 -9.40
CA SER A 260 -5.95 6.50 -10.84
C SER A 260 -6.22 7.97 -11.19
N ALA A 261 -6.65 8.81 -10.24
CA ALA A 261 -6.79 10.25 -10.46
C ALA A 261 -5.44 10.94 -10.26
N PHE A 262 -4.75 10.58 -9.18
CA PHE A 262 -3.45 11.12 -8.83
C PHE A 262 -2.36 10.71 -9.83
N ASN A 263 -2.28 9.42 -10.15
CA ASN A 263 -1.44 8.83 -11.20
C ASN A 263 -2.34 8.24 -12.31
N PRO A 264 -2.71 9.04 -13.33
CA PRO A 264 -3.56 8.56 -14.42
C PRO A 264 -2.99 7.37 -15.20
N PRO A 265 -3.85 6.48 -15.74
CA PRO A 265 -3.42 5.27 -16.45
C PRO A 265 -2.48 5.57 -17.63
N ARG A 266 -1.23 5.12 -17.51
CA ARG A 266 -0.21 5.11 -18.58
C ARG A 266 0.05 3.67 -19.06
N PRO A 267 0.79 3.45 -20.17
CA PRO A 267 1.28 2.11 -20.51
C PRO A 267 1.96 1.45 -19.31
N ALA A 268 1.85 0.12 -19.23
CA ALA A 268 2.34 -0.68 -18.11
C ALA A 268 3.77 -0.29 -17.69
N PRO A 269 4.10 -0.35 -16.39
CA PRO A 269 3.27 -0.86 -15.28
C PRO A 269 2.16 0.12 -14.84
N SER A 270 1.20 -0.39 -14.06
CA SER A 270 0.22 0.46 -13.36
C SER A 270 0.94 1.34 -12.33
N ARG A 271 0.48 2.57 -12.13
CA ARG A 271 1.12 3.55 -11.22
C ARG A 271 0.20 4.06 -10.11
N ARG A 272 -0.99 3.49 -9.98
CA ARG A 272 -1.99 3.84 -8.96
C ARG A 272 -1.89 3.07 -7.63
N PRO A 273 -1.29 1.86 -7.54
CA PRO A 273 -1.10 1.21 -6.24
C PRO A 273 -0.12 1.97 -5.35
N ALA A 274 -0.23 1.79 -4.03
CA ALA A 274 0.77 2.29 -3.07
C ALA A 274 2.00 1.38 -3.02
N PHE A 275 1.79 0.05 -3.10
CA PHE A 275 2.84 -0.96 -3.14
C PHE A 275 2.68 -1.84 -4.38
N ILE A 276 3.76 -2.07 -5.12
CA ILE A 276 3.77 -2.82 -6.37
C ILE A 276 4.88 -3.86 -6.34
N LEU A 277 4.50 -5.14 -6.47
CA LEU A 277 5.38 -6.21 -6.93
C LEU A 277 5.10 -6.45 -8.42
N TYR A 278 6.09 -6.24 -9.28
CA TYR A 278 5.92 -6.34 -10.72
C TYR A 278 6.99 -7.24 -11.35
N GLU A 279 6.53 -8.35 -11.93
CA GLU A 279 7.40 -9.35 -12.58
C GLU A 279 8.42 -9.94 -11.61
N VAL A 280 7.99 -10.17 -10.36
CA VAL A 280 8.83 -10.76 -9.30
C VAL A 280 8.69 -12.27 -9.23
N ASN A 281 9.63 -12.96 -8.58
CA ASN A 281 9.47 -14.37 -8.22
C ASN A 281 10.01 -14.63 -6.82
N ASP A 282 9.42 -15.57 -6.08
CA ASP A 282 9.92 -16.00 -4.77
C ASP A 282 10.06 -14.82 -3.78
N VAL A 283 8.96 -14.06 -3.63
CA VAL A 283 8.90 -12.89 -2.73
C VAL A 283 7.93 -13.15 -1.57
N GLN A 284 8.37 -12.85 -0.36
CA GLN A 284 7.55 -12.89 0.84
C GLN A 284 7.32 -11.49 1.40
N LEU A 285 6.07 -11.15 1.71
CA LEU A 285 5.69 -10.02 2.55
C LEU A 285 5.13 -10.56 3.86
N SER A 286 5.73 -10.19 5.00
CA SER A 286 5.32 -10.66 6.31
C SER A 286 5.36 -9.58 7.39
N ASP A 287 4.38 -9.60 8.29
CA ASP A 287 4.39 -8.83 9.54
C ASP A 287 4.38 -7.29 9.38
N PHE A 288 3.72 -6.72 8.36
CA PHE A 288 3.49 -5.26 8.27
C PHE A 288 2.14 -4.89 7.66
N THR A 289 1.80 -3.61 7.71
CA THR A 289 0.58 -3.04 7.13
C THR A 289 0.89 -2.23 5.88
N ILE A 290 0.08 -2.39 4.83
CA ILE A 290 0.10 -1.54 3.63
C ILE A 290 -1.20 -0.75 3.55
N ASN A 291 -1.10 0.57 3.50
CA ASN A 291 -2.21 1.49 3.34
C ASN A 291 -2.13 2.23 2.00
N ASN A 292 -3.27 2.33 1.31
CA ASN A 292 -3.47 3.40 0.35
C ASN A 292 -4.42 4.44 0.96
N TYR A 293 -3.94 5.67 1.13
CA TYR A 293 -4.70 6.72 1.80
C TYR A 293 -5.75 7.39 0.91
N PHE A 294 -5.71 7.13 -0.40
CA PHE A 294 -6.72 7.59 -1.33
C PHE A 294 -7.82 6.54 -1.54
N ILE A 295 -8.95 7.01 -2.08
CA ILE A 295 -10.09 6.17 -2.38
C ILE A 295 -10.42 6.17 -3.87
N GLY A 296 -11.43 5.40 -4.26
CA GLY A 296 -11.69 5.08 -5.66
C GLY A 296 -10.80 3.91 -6.08
N GLN A 297 -10.19 3.98 -7.26
CA GLN A 297 -9.26 2.96 -7.75
C GLN A 297 -7.87 3.16 -7.13
N ALA A 298 -7.69 2.58 -5.94
CA ALA A 298 -6.57 2.81 -5.03
C ALA A 298 -6.21 1.49 -4.34
N GLU A 299 -5.29 0.77 -4.96
CA GLU A 299 -4.78 -0.50 -4.44
C GLU A 299 -3.80 -0.25 -3.30
N ALA A 300 -3.92 -1.04 -2.24
CA ALA A 300 -2.83 -1.20 -1.28
C ALA A 300 -1.68 -1.93 -1.97
N LEU A 301 -1.98 -3.08 -2.59
CA LEU A 301 -1.00 -3.96 -3.21
C LEU A 301 -1.42 -4.38 -4.63
N LEU A 302 -0.50 -4.22 -5.58
CA LEU A 302 -0.51 -4.99 -6.83
C LEU A 302 0.59 -6.04 -6.75
N ALA A 303 0.21 -7.31 -6.82
CA ALA A 303 1.13 -8.44 -6.85
C ALA A 303 1.11 -9.09 -8.23
N ARG A 304 2.26 -9.11 -8.90
CA ARG A 304 2.46 -9.77 -10.19
C ARG A 304 3.77 -10.54 -10.17
N GLY A 305 3.67 -11.86 -10.20
CA GLY A 305 4.83 -12.73 -10.13
C GLY A 305 4.46 -14.16 -9.78
N GLU A 306 5.45 -15.04 -9.73
CA GLU A 306 5.26 -16.41 -9.26
C GLU A 306 5.78 -16.57 -7.83
N HIS A 307 5.17 -17.49 -7.07
CA HIS A 307 5.57 -17.84 -5.71
C HIS A 307 5.58 -16.66 -4.74
N ILE A 308 4.53 -15.84 -4.76
CA ILE A 308 4.41 -14.70 -3.83
C ILE A 308 3.73 -15.17 -2.55
N ILE A 309 4.35 -14.93 -1.40
CA ILE A 309 3.80 -15.19 -0.06
C ILE A 309 3.36 -13.86 0.57
N ILE A 310 2.13 -13.81 1.08
CA ILE A 310 1.59 -12.69 1.85
C ILE A 310 1.12 -13.26 3.20
N GLU A 311 1.89 -13.04 4.25
CA GLU A 311 1.69 -13.68 5.55
C GLU A 311 1.53 -12.67 6.68
N ASN A 312 0.52 -12.84 7.53
CA ASN A 312 0.28 -11.96 8.68
C ASN A 312 0.28 -10.46 8.30
N MET A 313 -0.29 -10.13 7.14
CA MET A 313 -0.34 -8.77 6.61
C MET A 313 -1.68 -8.11 6.90
N GLN A 314 -1.68 -6.78 7.00
CA GLN A 314 -2.91 -5.98 6.86
C GLN A 314 -2.82 -5.11 5.60
N LEU A 315 -3.77 -5.27 4.68
CA LEU A 315 -3.84 -4.54 3.42
C LEU A 315 -5.10 -3.67 3.41
N ASN A 316 -4.93 -2.35 3.40
CA ASN A 316 -6.04 -1.41 3.41
C ASN A 316 -6.02 -0.56 2.14
N GLY A 317 -6.85 -0.92 1.16
CA GLY A 317 -7.03 -0.16 -0.06
C GLY A 317 -8.46 0.35 -0.19
N SER A 318 -8.84 0.67 -1.43
CA SER A 318 -10.21 1.06 -1.76
C SER A 318 -10.78 0.13 -2.83
N GLY A 319 -11.14 0.65 -4.00
CA GLY A 319 -11.53 -0.18 -5.13
C GLY A 319 -10.30 -0.80 -5.74
N ASP A 320 -10.41 -2.07 -6.14
CA ASP A 320 -9.29 -2.90 -6.60
C ASP A 320 -8.21 -3.17 -5.53
N ALA A 321 -8.54 -3.01 -4.22
CA ALA A 321 -7.59 -2.96 -3.08
C ALA A 321 -6.40 -3.93 -3.15
N LEU A 322 -6.62 -5.16 -3.61
CA LEU A 322 -5.59 -6.12 -3.98
C LEU A 322 -5.75 -6.53 -5.45
N THR A 323 -4.74 -6.26 -6.28
CA THR A 323 -4.70 -6.74 -7.67
C THR A 323 -3.66 -7.84 -7.82
N THR A 324 -4.05 -9.00 -8.39
CA THR A 324 -3.20 -10.20 -8.37
C THR A 324 -2.95 -10.77 -9.76
N TYR A 325 -1.71 -11.20 -10.06
CA TYR A 325 -1.30 -11.97 -11.24
C TYR A 325 -0.25 -13.03 -10.85
N GLY A 326 -0.30 -14.21 -11.49
CA GLY A 326 0.65 -15.33 -11.25
C GLY A 326 0.18 -16.26 -10.13
N SER A 327 1.08 -16.72 -9.26
CA SER A 327 0.78 -17.63 -8.13
C SER A 327 1.03 -16.96 -6.78
N ILE A 328 0.00 -16.94 -5.93
CA ILE A 328 0.01 -16.20 -4.66
C ILE A 328 -0.58 -17.06 -3.54
N TYR A 329 0.17 -17.19 -2.45
CA TYR A 329 -0.27 -17.79 -1.20
C TYR A 329 -0.44 -16.69 -0.14
N MET A 330 -1.67 -16.43 0.27
CA MET A 330 -2.00 -15.44 1.29
C MET A 330 -2.52 -16.14 2.55
N VAL A 331 -1.93 -15.87 3.70
CA VAL A 331 -2.26 -16.60 4.94
C VAL A 331 -2.31 -15.67 6.15
N ASP A 332 -3.26 -15.93 7.04
CA ASP A 332 -3.41 -15.21 8.32
C ASP A 332 -3.46 -13.67 8.17
N SER A 333 -3.98 -13.20 7.03
CA SER A 333 -3.93 -11.80 6.63
C SER A 333 -5.30 -11.15 6.52
N GLU A 334 -5.35 -9.83 6.65
CA GLU A 334 -6.58 -9.03 6.55
C GLU A 334 -6.52 -8.11 5.32
N LEU A 335 -7.63 -8.04 4.57
CA LEU A 335 -7.79 -7.17 3.41
C LEU A 335 -9.07 -6.35 3.54
N THR A 336 -8.94 -5.03 3.47
CA THR A 336 -10.06 -4.09 3.44
C THR A 336 -10.11 -3.35 2.10
N GLY A 337 -11.30 -3.26 1.49
CA GLY A 337 -11.55 -2.49 0.28
C GLY A 337 -12.99 -1.98 0.16
N HIS A 338 -13.28 -1.23 -0.91
CA HIS A 338 -14.57 -0.57 -1.12
C HIS A 338 -15.35 -1.11 -2.34
N GLY A 339 -14.98 -2.27 -2.86
CA GLY A 339 -15.63 -2.90 -4.01
C GLY A 339 -14.64 -3.32 -5.10
N ASP A 340 -14.90 -4.48 -5.71
CA ASP A 340 -13.87 -5.24 -6.43
C ASP A 340 -12.59 -5.36 -5.60
N THR A 341 -12.75 -5.59 -4.29
CA THR A 341 -11.66 -5.56 -3.31
C THR A 341 -10.49 -6.44 -3.73
N ILE A 342 -10.76 -7.56 -4.41
CA ILE A 342 -9.76 -8.35 -5.16
C ILE A 342 -10.03 -8.26 -6.67
N LEU A 343 -9.04 -7.80 -7.42
CA LEU A 343 -8.98 -7.93 -8.87
C LEU A 343 -8.17 -9.18 -9.24
N GLY A 344 -8.85 -10.31 -9.34
CA GLY A 344 -8.27 -11.65 -9.21
C GLY A 344 -7.87 -12.32 -10.53
N TYR A 345 -6.67 -12.06 -11.06
CA TYR A 345 -6.11 -12.80 -12.21
C TYR A 345 -5.12 -13.92 -11.83
N ALA A 346 -4.73 -14.03 -10.57
CA ALA A 346 -3.79 -15.04 -10.09
C ALA A 346 -4.47 -16.38 -9.79
N SER A 347 -3.68 -17.45 -9.75
CA SER A 347 -3.94 -18.57 -8.85
C SER A 347 -3.68 -18.08 -7.43
N LEU A 348 -4.74 -17.71 -6.73
CA LEU A 348 -4.68 -17.13 -5.39
C LEU A 348 -5.23 -18.14 -4.40
N TYR A 349 -4.41 -18.57 -3.44
CA TYR A 349 -4.83 -19.42 -2.34
C TYR A 349 -4.79 -18.62 -1.03
N CYS A 350 -5.97 -18.36 -0.47
CA CYS A 350 -6.15 -17.63 0.78
C CYS A 350 -6.49 -18.60 1.92
N LEU A 351 -5.69 -18.62 2.98
CA LEU A 351 -5.89 -19.48 4.15
C LEU A 351 -6.04 -18.64 5.42
N ARG A 352 -7.17 -18.81 6.12
CA ARG A 352 -7.46 -18.07 7.36
C ARG A 352 -7.37 -16.55 7.22
N CYS A 353 -7.76 -16.03 6.06
CA CYS A 353 -7.77 -14.60 5.80
C CYS A 353 -9.10 -13.96 6.23
N THR A 354 -9.07 -12.67 6.56
CA THR A 354 -10.28 -11.86 6.75
C THR A 354 -10.41 -10.84 5.63
N LEU A 355 -11.51 -10.89 4.89
CA LEU A 355 -11.85 -9.91 3.87
C LEU A 355 -12.97 -9.02 4.37
N ARG A 356 -12.75 -7.71 4.35
CA ARG A 356 -13.73 -6.68 4.66
C ARG A 356 -14.02 -5.84 3.43
N THR A 357 -15.28 -5.57 3.18
CA THR A 357 -15.66 -4.79 2.00
C THR A 357 -16.92 -3.96 2.22
N TYR A 358 -17.04 -2.89 1.45
CA TYR A 358 -18.23 -2.03 1.35
C TYR A 358 -18.98 -2.24 0.03
N GLY A 359 -18.49 -3.14 -0.82
CA GLY A 359 -19.05 -3.50 -2.11
C GLY A 359 -18.58 -4.89 -2.55
N PRO A 360 -18.62 -5.26 -3.84
CA PRO A 360 -18.22 -6.59 -4.30
C PRO A 360 -16.85 -7.03 -3.76
N PHE A 361 -16.73 -8.26 -3.26
CA PHE A 361 -15.46 -8.77 -2.73
C PHE A 361 -14.45 -9.02 -3.83
N THR A 362 -14.85 -9.76 -4.86
CA THR A 362 -13.94 -10.09 -5.96
C THR A 362 -14.57 -9.75 -7.31
N TRP A 363 -13.71 -9.31 -8.22
CA TRP A 363 -13.93 -9.50 -9.63
C TRP A 363 -12.97 -10.59 -10.09
N THR A 364 -13.47 -11.82 -10.13
CA THR A 364 -12.71 -13.02 -10.51
C THR A 364 -12.45 -13.04 -12.01
N ARG A 365 -11.17 -13.10 -12.39
CA ARG A 365 -10.71 -12.89 -13.77
C ARG A 365 -9.70 -13.94 -14.20
N THR A 366 -9.91 -15.17 -13.75
CA THR A 366 -9.04 -16.32 -13.98
C THR A 366 -8.72 -16.50 -15.47
N PRO A 367 -7.43 -16.46 -15.85
CA PRO A 367 -6.95 -16.83 -17.17
C PRO A 367 -7.20 -18.33 -17.49
N GLU A 368 -7.26 -18.67 -18.78
CA GLU A 368 -7.31 -20.07 -19.21
C GLU A 368 -6.04 -20.84 -18.77
N GLY A 369 -6.20 -22.06 -18.27
CA GLY A 369 -5.08 -22.98 -18.01
C GLY A 369 -4.46 -22.89 -16.61
N GLN A 370 -5.08 -22.15 -15.69
CA GLN A 370 -4.68 -22.06 -14.29
C GLN A 370 -5.91 -22.09 -13.37
N HIS A 371 -5.70 -22.35 -12.08
CA HIS A 371 -6.75 -22.17 -11.08
C HIS A 371 -6.99 -20.69 -10.78
N GLY A 372 -8.14 -20.41 -10.16
CA GLY A 372 -8.56 -19.06 -9.80
C GLY A 372 -8.29 -18.70 -8.34
N ASN A 373 -9.31 -18.18 -7.67
CA ASN A 373 -9.19 -17.68 -6.30
C ASN A 373 -9.85 -18.63 -5.30
N VAL A 374 -9.08 -19.23 -4.41
CA VAL A 374 -9.52 -20.26 -3.47
C VAL A 374 -9.38 -19.74 -2.05
N PHE A 375 -10.43 -19.86 -1.26
CA PHE A 375 -10.49 -19.35 0.10
C PHE A 375 -10.83 -20.46 1.08
N ILE A 376 -9.89 -20.79 1.96
CA ILE A 376 -9.98 -21.85 2.95
C ILE A 376 -10.04 -21.22 4.34
N ASP A 377 -11.01 -21.65 5.15
CA ASP A 377 -11.19 -21.19 6.54
C ASP A 377 -11.17 -19.65 6.70
N SER A 378 -11.58 -18.94 5.65
CA SER A 378 -11.49 -17.48 5.56
C SER A 378 -12.82 -16.82 5.93
N VAL A 379 -12.77 -15.55 6.32
CA VAL A 379 -13.91 -14.76 6.79
C VAL A 379 -14.23 -13.67 5.77
N PHE A 380 -15.50 -13.54 5.40
CA PHE A 380 -16.01 -12.51 4.49
C PHE A 380 -17.00 -11.62 5.24
N ILE A 381 -16.68 -10.33 5.38
CA ILE A 381 -17.48 -9.34 6.10
C ILE A 381 -17.89 -8.24 5.14
N ASN A 382 -19.20 -8.13 4.90
CA ASN A 382 -19.78 -6.93 4.31
C ASN A 382 -20.00 -5.90 5.43
N GLU A 383 -19.30 -4.77 5.37
CA GLU A 383 -19.39 -3.70 6.36
C GLU A 383 -20.76 -2.99 6.35
N ASN A 384 -21.57 -3.18 5.28
CA ASN A 384 -22.92 -2.63 5.16
C ASN A 384 -22.97 -1.11 5.43
N ALA A 385 -21.98 -0.41 4.90
CA ALA A 385 -21.74 1.01 5.12
C ALA A 385 -21.58 1.73 3.77
N PRO A 386 -21.83 3.05 3.71
CA PRO A 386 -21.81 3.79 2.45
C PRO A 386 -20.40 3.86 1.85
N LEU A 387 -20.33 3.79 0.52
CA LEU A 387 -19.08 3.99 -0.21
C LEU A 387 -18.54 5.41 0.03
N PRO A 388 -17.28 5.59 0.43
CA PRO A 388 -16.80 6.88 0.90
C PRO A 388 -16.82 8.01 -0.14
N TRP A 389 -16.73 7.70 -1.44
CA TRP A 389 -16.86 8.70 -2.52
C TRP A 389 -18.31 9.07 -2.87
N THR A 390 -19.29 8.43 -2.26
CA THR A 390 -20.72 8.76 -2.44
C THR A 390 -21.24 9.69 -1.34
N ILE A 391 -20.44 9.90 -0.30
CA ILE A 391 -20.75 10.82 0.80
C ILE A 391 -20.34 12.23 0.36
N THR A 392 -21.32 13.13 0.25
CA THR A 392 -21.11 14.54 -0.11
C THR A 392 -21.95 15.44 0.79
N GLU A 393 -21.80 16.77 0.69
CA GLU A 393 -22.72 17.69 1.39
C GLU A 393 -24.19 17.51 0.95
N GLU A 394 -24.42 17.13 -0.30
CA GLU A 394 -25.76 16.88 -0.86
C GLU A 394 -26.30 15.49 -0.50
N THR A 395 -25.42 14.52 -0.26
CA THR A 395 -25.75 13.12 0.06
C THR A 395 -24.93 12.64 1.27
N PRO A 396 -25.19 13.16 2.48
CA PRO A 396 -24.39 12.85 3.68
C PRO A 396 -24.53 11.40 4.16
N GLU A 397 -25.63 10.72 3.82
CA GLU A 397 -25.84 9.30 4.11
C GLU A 397 -25.04 8.37 3.18
N GLY A 398 -24.58 8.87 2.04
CA GLY A 398 -23.94 8.09 0.99
C GLY A 398 -24.80 6.96 0.43
N ARG A 399 -24.17 6.11 -0.38
CA ARG A 399 -24.81 4.95 -1.01
C ARG A 399 -24.17 3.67 -0.51
N VAL A 400 -24.97 2.85 0.18
CA VAL A 400 -24.67 1.45 0.46
C VAL A 400 -24.96 0.64 -0.81
N VAL A 401 -24.09 -0.31 -1.13
CA VAL A 401 -24.24 -1.20 -2.29
C VAL A 401 -24.16 -2.65 -1.86
N ASP A 402 -24.67 -3.55 -2.68
CA ASP A 402 -24.53 -4.99 -2.43
C ASP A 402 -23.06 -5.42 -2.52
N ALA A 403 -22.69 -6.39 -1.69
CA ALA A 403 -21.34 -6.95 -1.59
C ALA A 403 -21.33 -8.45 -1.93
N PRO A 404 -21.55 -8.82 -3.20
CA PRO A 404 -21.45 -10.20 -3.65
C PRO A 404 -20.02 -10.72 -3.49
N LEU A 405 -19.88 -12.02 -3.21
CA LEU A 405 -18.62 -12.75 -3.05
C LEU A 405 -17.76 -12.66 -4.32
N ALA A 406 -18.38 -12.87 -5.49
CA ALA A 406 -17.76 -12.55 -6.78
C ALA A 406 -18.80 -12.04 -7.77
N ARG A 407 -18.34 -11.28 -8.76
CA ARG A 407 -19.16 -10.84 -9.88
C ARG A 407 -18.43 -10.99 -11.21
N LEU A 408 -19.20 -11.21 -12.28
CA LEU A 408 -18.73 -11.34 -13.66
C LEU A 408 -19.54 -10.48 -14.62
N PRO A 409 -19.68 -9.16 -14.40
CA PRO A 409 -20.26 -8.28 -15.39
C PRO A 409 -19.26 -8.02 -16.52
N ARG A 410 -19.76 -7.73 -17.72
CA ARG A 410 -18.93 -7.19 -18.79
C ARG A 410 -18.24 -5.92 -18.33
N ASN A 411 -16.95 -5.77 -18.64
CA ASN A 411 -16.17 -4.57 -18.28
C ASN A 411 -16.54 -3.34 -19.13
N GLY A 412 -17.75 -2.81 -18.92
CA GLY A 412 -18.29 -1.64 -19.61
C GLY A 412 -19.02 -1.94 -20.93
N PRO A 413 -19.91 -1.03 -21.37
CA PRO A 413 -20.80 -1.24 -22.52
C PRO A 413 -20.07 -1.29 -23.87
N THR A 414 -18.81 -0.86 -23.93
CA THR A 414 -18.00 -0.76 -25.15
C THR A 414 -16.87 -1.79 -25.24
N SER A 415 -16.67 -2.63 -24.22
CA SER A 415 -15.58 -3.61 -24.24
C SER A 415 -15.85 -4.70 -25.28
N SER A 416 -14.97 -4.85 -26.26
CA SER A 416 -14.98 -5.97 -27.21
C SER A 416 -14.39 -7.26 -26.64
N GLN A 417 -13.83 -7.22 -25.42
CA GLN A 417 -13.31 -8.41 -24.76
C GLN A 417 -14.48 -9.30 -24.34
N ILE A 418 -14.35 -10.59 -24.62
CA ILE A 418 -15.16 -11.62 -23.96
C ILE A 418 -14.96 -11.42 -22.45
N ASN A 419 -16.00 -11.69 -21.66
CA ASN A 419 -15.90 -11.75 -20.20
C ASN A 419 -14.88 -12.84 -19.77
N PHE A 420 -14.80 -13.25 -18.51
CA PHE A 420 -13.82 -14.25 -18.07
C PHE A 420 -14.42 -15.66 -18.10
N PRO A 421 -14.38 -16.40 -19.23
CA PRO A 421 -15.07 -17.69 -19.37
C PRO A 421 -14.48 -18.81 -18.52
N HIS A 422 -13.31 -18.59 -17.92
CA HIS A 422 -12.64 -19.52 -17.02
C HIS A 422 -12.66 -19.04 -15.56
N ALA A 423 -13.48 -18.02 -15.24
CA ALA A 423 -13.55 -17.48 -13.90
C ALA A 423 -13.79 -18.59 -12.87
N GLU A 424 -12.92 -18.65 -11.89
CA GLU A 424 -12.87 -19.72 -10.91
C GLU A 424 -12.73 -19.13 -9.51
N MET A 425 -13.68 -19.43 -8.63
CA MET A 425 -13.59 -19.07 -7.22
C MET A 425 -14.23 -20.13 -6.34
N VAL A 426 -13.51 -20.57 -5.30
CA VAL A 426 -13.95 -21.65 -4.42
C VAL A 426 -13.85 -21.19 -2.96
N LEU A 427 -14.92 -21.38 -2.19
CA LEU A 427 -14.93 -21.18 -0.74
C LEU A 427 -15.10 -22.53 -0.04
N ILE A 428 -14.20 -22.85 0.88
CA ILE A 428 -14.28 -24.04 1.73
C ILE A 428 -14.19 -23.59 3.19
N ASN A 429 -15.19 -23.99 3.98
CA ASN A 429 -15.31 -23.65 5.41
C ASN A 429 -15.30 -22.13 5.69
N ALA A 430 -15.76 -21.33 4.74
CA ALA A 430 -15.77 -19.88 4.88
C ALA A 430 -16.81 -19.43 5.91
N ARG A 431 -16.49 -18.37 6.67
CA ARG A 431 -17.47 -17.66 7.51
C ARG A 431 -17.91 -16.39 6.83
N THR A 432 -19.18 -16.06 6.95
CA THR A 432 -19.78 -14.91 6.25
C THR A 432 -20.61 -14.06 7.20
N GLN A 433 -20.57 -12.75 6.98
CA GLN A 433 -21.40 -11.77 7.66
C GLN A 433 -22.01 -10.81 6.63
N ASP A 434 -23.33 -10.59 6.74
CA ASP A 434 -24.09 -9.62 5.93
C ASP A 434 -23.98 -9.82 4.41
N ILE A 435 -23.85 -11.08 3.98
CA ILE A 435 -23.86 -11.47 2.57
C ILE A 435 -25.30 -11.66 2.08
N MET A 436 -25.63 -11.06 0.94
CA MET A 436 -26.94 -11.19 0.30
C MET A 436 -27.29 -12.67 0.01
N PRO A 437 -28.58 -13.06 0.01
CA PRO A 437 -28.98 -14.46 -0.21
C PRO A 437 -28.43 -15.07 -1.51
N GLU A 438 -28.40 -14.29 -2.59
CA GLU A 438 -27.84 -14.71 -3.88
C GLU A 438 -26.34 -15.01 -3.80
N GLY A 439 -25.63 -14.35 -2.87
CA GLY A 439 -24.21 -14.49 -2.57
C GLY A 439 -23.25 -14.03 -3.68
N TRP A 440 -23.65 -14.17 -4.94
CA TRP A 440 -22.80 -14.05 -6.12
C TRP A 440 -23.51 -13.27 -7.23
N GLY A 441 -22.72 -12.65 -8.09
CA GLY A 441 -23.18 -11.90 -9.24
C GLY A 441 -23.05 -10.38 -9.07
N PRO A 442 -23.52 -9.57 -10.03
CA PRO A 442 -24.16 -10.01 -11.27
C PRO A 442 -23.20 -10.78 -12.16
N VAL A 443 -23.74 -11.74 -12.91
CA VAL A 443 -23.04 -12.47 -13.98
C VAL A 443 -23.69 -12.10 -15.31
N GLU A 444 -22.89 -11.94 -16.36
CA GLU A 444 -23.42 -11.68 -17.70
C GLU A 444 -24.34 -12.83 -18.17
N PRO A 445 -25.49 -12.55 -18.80
CA PRO A 445 -26.47 -13.58 -19.16
C PRO A 445 -25.92 -14.65 -20.10
N ARG A 446 -26.42 -15.89 -19.97
CA ARG A 446 -26.00 -17.05 -20.79
C ARG A 446 -26.12 -16.82 -22.29
N GLU A 447 -27.04 -15.94 -22.71
CA GLU A 447 -27.24 -15.58 -24.12
C GLU A 447 -26.05 -14.83 -24.73
N THR A 448 -25.26 -14.13 -23.90
CA THR A 448 -24.12 -13.32 -24.35
C THR A 448 -22.79 -13.76 -23.75
N PHE A 449 -22.81 -14.65 -22.75
CA PHE A 449 -21.63 -15.18 -22.10
C PHE A 449 -21.79 -16.68 -21.79
N ASP A 450 -20.91 -17.52 -22.35
CA ASP A 450 -20.92 -18.96 -22.07
C ASP A 450 -20.37 -19.25 -20.66
N TRP A 451 -21.18 -19.88 -19.83
CA TRP A 451 -20.80 -20.23 -18.44
C TRP A 451 -20.12 -21.58 -18.34
N SER A 452 -19.98 -22.34 -19.44
CA SER A 452 -19.49 -23.73 -19.40
C SER A 452 -18.09 -23.90 -18.83
N GLY A 453 -17.25 -22.85 -18.87
CA GLY A 453 -15.93 -22.83 -18.26
C GLY A 453 -15.84 -22.12 -16.91
N VAL A 454 -16.94 -21.54 -16.40
CA VAL A 454 -16.96 -20.83 -15.12
C VAL A 454 -17.16 -21.83 -13.99
N PHE A 455 -16.36 -21.71 -12.93
CA PHE A 455 -16.44 -22.57 -11.75
C PHE A 455 -16.49 -21.73 -10.47
N LEU A 456 -17.70 -21.45 -10.00
CA LEU A 456 -17.93 -20.81 -8.69
C LEU A 456 -18.49 -21.86 -7.74
N ALA A 457 -17.87 -22.05 -6.58
CA ALA A 457 -18.27 -23.14 -5.67
C ALA A 457 -18.19 -22.75 -4.19
N GLU A 458 -19.10 -23.33 -3.41
CA GLU A 458 -19.13 -23.22 -1.95
C GLU A 458 -19.21 -24.61 -1.31
N PHE A 459 -18.41 -24.82 -0.26
CA PHE A 459 -18.51 -25.96 0.65
C PHE A 459 -18.50 -25.48 2.10
N ASN A 460 -19.49 -25.91 2.88
CA ASN A 460 -19.57 -25.65 4.32
C ASN A 460 -19.46 -24.15 4.70
N THR A 461 -20.12 -23.26 3.95
CA THR A 461 -20.22 -21.85 4.31
C THR A 461 -21.04 -21.68 5.59
N MET A 462 -20.52 -20.90 6.54
CA MET A 462 -21.09 -20.71 7.86
C MET A 462 -21.32 -19.22 8.18
N ASP A 463 -22.16 -18.96 9.17
CA ASP A 463 -22.22 -17.67 9.84
C ASP A 463 -21.04 -17.49 10.81
N MET A 464 -20.97 -16.33 11.47
CA MET A 464 -19.90 -16.02 12.43
C MET A 464 -19.94 -16.91 13.68
N ASP A 465 -21.07 -17.52 14.02
CA ASP A 465 -21.22 -18.46 15.13
C ASP A 465 -20.87 -19.91 14.76
N GLY A 466 -20.71 -20.20 13.46
CA GLY A 466 -20.36 -21.52 12.93
C GLY A 466 -21.56 -22.37 12.53
N ASN A 467 -22.75 -21.78 12.42
CA ASN A 467 -23.92 -22.47 11.88
C ASN A 467 -23.91 -22.41 10.34
N PRO A 468 -24.36 -23.46 9.63
CA PRO A 468 -24.52 -23.40 8.18
C PRO A 468 -25.45 -22.26 7.75
N VAL A 469 -25.06 -21.52 6.70
CA VAL A 469 -25.93 -20.50 6.08
C VAL A 469 -26.94 -21.13 5.10
N ASP A 470 -28.04 -20.43 4.85
CA ASP A 470 -28.99 -20.85 3.80
C ASP A 470 -28.43 -20.55 2.41
N LEU A 471 -28.10 -21.62 1.67
CA LEU A 471 -27.55 -21.56 0.31
C LEU A 471 -28.62 -21.74 -0.78
N SER A 472 -29.90 -21.90 -0.42
CA SER A 472 -30.97 -22.23 -1.38
C SER A 472 -31.27 -21.13 -2.40
N GLN A 473 -30.81 -19.90 -2.14
CA GLN A 473 -31.01 -18.73 -3.01
C GLN A 473 -29.76 -18.34 -3.79
N ARG A 474 -28.64 -19.09 -3.65
CA ARG A 474 -27.41 -18.77 -4.37
C ARG A 474 -27.63 -18.69 -5.88
N HIS A 475 -26.89 -17.80 -6.53
CA HIS A 475 -26.95 -17.65 -7.97
C HIS A 475 -26.78 -19.00 -8.67
N GLU A 476 -27.58 -19.29 -9.69
CA GLU A 476 -27.66 -20.61 -10.36
C GLU A 476 -26.38 -21.08 -11.07
N ILE A 477 -25.33 -20.25 -11.10
CA ILE A 477 -24.02 -20.60 -11.64
C ILE A 477 -23.14 -21.29 -10.59
N VAL A 478 -23.48 -21.12 -9.32
CA VAL A 478 -22.68 -21.57 -8.18
C VAL A 478 -22.99 -23.03 -7.90
N GLN A 479 -21.93 -23.83 -7.73
CA GLN A 479 -22.02 -25.22 -7.31
C GLN A 479 -21.94 -25.30 -5.79
N ILE A 480 -22.94 -25.90 -5.18
CA ILE A 480 -22.93 -26.19 -3.74
C ILE A 480 -22.39 -27.61 -3.57
N LEU A 481 -21.16 -27.72 -3.10
CA LEU A 481 -20.45 -29.00 -3.01
C LEU A 481 -20.91 -29.80 -1.79
N THR A 482 -20.83 -31.12 -1.87
CA THR A 482 -21.15 -32.03 -0.78
C THR A 482 -20.04 -33.07 -0.57
N LEU A 483 -19.86 -33.55 0.67
CA LEU A 483 -18.90 -34.63 0.93
C LEU A 483 -19.28 -35.94 0.25
N GLU A 484 -20.56 -36.20 -0.01
CA GLU A 484 -21.00 -37.46 -0.63
C GLU A 484 -20.59 -37.54 -2.10
N GLU A 485 -20.63 -36.42 -2.82
CA GLU A 485 -20.41 -36.37 -4.27
C GLU A 485 -19.02 -35.79 -4.64
N ASP A 486 -18.48 -34.89 -3.81
CA ASP A 486 -17.36 -34.01 -4.18
C ASP A 486 -16.12 -34.15 -3.27
N GLU A 487 -16.01 -35.22 -2.47
CA GLU A 487 -14.91 -35.44 -1.50
C GLU A 487 -13.52 -35.16 -2.11
N ALA A 488 -13.22 -35.76 -3.27
CA ALA A 488 -11.92 -35.58 -3.93
C ALA A 488 -11.71 -34.15 -4.46
N LEU A 489 -12.77 -33.46 -4.86
CA LEU A 489 -12.69 -32.08 -5.34
C LEU A 489 -12.40 -31.12 -4.18
N ILE A 490 -13.09 -31.33 -3.05
CA ILE A 490 -12.87 -30.59 -1.81
C ILE A 490 -11.45 -30.81 -1.30
N GLU A 491 -10.96 -32.07 -1.31
CA GLU A 491 -9.58 -32.39 -0.92
C GLU A 491 -8.56 -31.66 -1.81
N ASN A 492 -8.73 -31.71 -3.13
CA ASN A 492 -7.84 -31.02 -4.07
C ASN A 492 -7.80 -29.51 -3.80
N TYR A 493 -8.94 -28.82 -3.76
CA TYR A 493 -8.99 -27.39 -3.50
C TYR A 493 -8.53 -27.00 -2.09
N SER A 494 -8.55 -27.92 -1.13
CA SER A 494 -8.02 -27.69 0.21
C SER A 494 -6.49 -27.75 0.26
N THR A 495 -5.81 -28.17 -0.81
CA THR A 495 -4.33 -28.24 -0.87
C THR A 495 -3.76 -27.09 -1.70
N PRO A 496 -2.80 -26.31 -1.17
CA PRO A 496 -2.21 -25.21 -1.92
C PRO A 496 -1.49 -25.71 -3.19
N GLU A 497 -0.87 -26.88 -3.17
CA GLU A 497 -0.14 -27.43 -4.32
C GLU A 497 -1.05 -27.72 -5.51
N PHE A 498 -2.30 -28.11 -5.29
CA PHE A 498 -3.24 -28.30 -6.39
C PHE A 498 -3.57 -26.96 -7.06
N VAL A 499 -3.92 -25.95 -6.26
CA VAL A 499 -4.33 -24.62 -6.73
C VAL A 499 -3.16 -23.86 -7.34
N LEU A 500 -1.98 -23.98 -6.76
CA LEU A 500 -0.78 -23.24 -7.13
C LEU A 500 0.12 -24.03 -8.10
N ASN A 501 -0.49 -24.92 -8.91
CA ASN A 501 0.18 -25.64 -10.00
C ASN A 501 1.46 -26.40 -9.59
N GLY A 502 1.40 -27.07 -8.43
CA GLY A 502 2.46 -27.87 -7.85
C GLY A 502 3.42 -27.12 -6.95
N TRP A 503 3.29 -25.79 -6.81
CA TRP A 503 4.06 -25.02 -5.84
C TRP A 503 3.60 -25.33 -4.41
N SER A 504 4.55 -25.68 -3.55
CA SER A 504 4.35 -25.85 -2.10
C SER A 504 4.92 -24.60 -1.42
N PRO A 505 4.08 -23.66 -0.95
CA PRO A 505 4.55 -22.45 -0.29
C PRO A 505 5.39 -22.78 0.95
N ASP A 506 6.54 -22.12 1.09
CA ASP A 506 7.45 -22.24 2.24
C ASP A 506 7.73 -20.86 2.82
N ILE A 507 7.09 -20.56 3.95
CA ILE A 507 7.24 -19.27 4.63
C ILE A 507 8.60 -19.26 5.31
N GLN A 508 9.45 -18.32 4.90
CA GLN A 508 10.76 -18.13 5.52
C GLN A 508 10.56 -17.68 6.98
N PRO A 509 11.20 -18.35 7.96
CA PRO A 509 11.13 -17.93 9.35
C PRO A 509 11.94 -16.64 9.57
N PRO A 510 11.68 -15.88 10.65
CA PRO A 510 12.56 -14.80 11.07
C PRO A 510 14.00 -15.31 11.31
N ARG A 511 14.98 -14.48 10.98
CA ARG A 511 16.41 -14.80 11.11
C ARG A 511 16.95 -14.66 12.53
#